data_AF-A0A0P1IKD9-F1
#
_entry.id   AF-A0A0P1IKD9-F1
#
_cell.length_a   1.000
_cell.length_b   1.000
_cell.length_c   1.000
_cell.angle_alpha   90.00
_cell.angle_beta   90.00
_cell.angle_gamma   90.00
#
_symmetry.space_group_name_H-M   'P 1'
#
loop_
_entity.id
_entity.type
_entity.pdbx_description
1 polymer ?
#
loop_
_entity_poly.entity_id
_entity_poly.type
_entity_poly.pdbx_seq_one_letter_code
_entity_poly.pdbx_strand_id
1 'polypeptide(L)'
;MNNDPKGLYGLTSTAEEFHRVSQENFIPSDRLQFSFTPTLVDTGSELVLFDTCFGYGGLVKALASVGVQSTNIDGVVITHYAY
;
A
#
# COMPACT_ATOMS: atom_id res chain seq x y z
N MET A 1 7.81 -9.03 -13.01
CA MET A 1 8.01 -8.38 -11.69
C MET A 1 9.31 -7.60 -11.76
N ASN A 2 9.34 -6.40 -11.19
CA ASN A 2 10.52 -5.56 -11.28
C ASN A 2 11.65 -6.18 -10.43
N ASN A 3 12.76 -6.56 -11.09
CA ASN A 3 13.84 -7.35 -10.49
C ASN A 3 15.01 -6.48 -10.00
N ASP A 4 14.83 -5.16 -9.93
CA ASP A 4 15.87 -4.23 -9.46
C ASP A 4 15.38 -3.36 -8.29
N PRO A 5 15.37 -3.89 -7.05
CA PRO A 5 15.01 -3.13 -5.85
C PRO A 5 15.95 -1.94 -5.61
N LYS A 6 17.25 -2.10 -5.86
CA LYS A 6 18.25 -1.04 -5.66
C LYS A 6 18.03 0.08 -6.67
N GLY A 7 17.77 -0.23 -7.94
CA GLY A 7 17.49 0.76 -8.97
C GLY A 7 16.25 1.61 -8.70
N LEU A 8 15.32 1.14 -7.85
CA LEU A 8 14.15 1.92 -7.43
C LEU A 8 14.34 2.67 -6.11
N TYR A 9 14.92 2.04 -5.09
CA TYR A 9 14.93 2.56 -3.72
C TYR A 9 16.31 2.90 -3.17
N GLY A 10 17.37 2.48 -3.86
CA GLY A 10 18.77 2.65 -3.48
C GLY A 10 19.59 3.34 -4.56
N LEU A 11 19.01 4.32 -5.26
CA LEU A 11 19.64 5.00 -6.40
C LEU A 11 21.00 5.61 -6.04
N THR A 12 21.12 6.17 -4.84
CA THR A 12 22.31 6.89 -4.38
C THR A 12 23.26 6.03 -3.53
N SER A 13 22.89 4.81 -3.16
CA SER A 13 23.73 3.92 -2.35
C SER A 13 24.57 2.97 -3.20
N THR A 14 25.67 2.46 -2.64
CA THR A 14 26.41 1.34 -3.25
C THR A 14 25.61 0.04 -3.14
N ALA A 15 26.00 -0.98 -3.91
CA ALA A 15 25.39 -2.30 -3.80
C ALA A 15 25.64 -2.93 -2.42
N GLU A 16 26.84 -2.79 -1.85
CA GLU A 16 27.14 -3.32 -0.51
C GLU A 16 26.31 -2.63 0.57
N GLU A 17 26.16 -1.30 0.51
CA GLU A 17 25.37 -0.56 1.48
C GLU A 17 23.89 -0.94 1.41
N PHE A 18 23.32 -0.98 0.20
CA PHE A 18 21.93 -1.39 0.00
C PHE A 18 21.68 -2.80 0.53
N HIS A 19 22.58 -3.75 0.25
CA HIS A 19 22.45 -5.12 0.73
C HIS A 19 22.55 -5.20 2.27
N ARG A 20 23.56 -4.56 2.86
CA ARG A 20 23.77 -4.56 4.32
C ARG A 20 22.57 -3.96 5.07
N VAL A 21 22.12 -2.77 4.68
CA VAL A 21 20.98 -2.10 5.33
C VAL A 21 19.69 -2.90 5.13
N SER A 22 19.49 -3.48 3.95
CA SER A 22 18.34 -4.36 3.69
C SER A 22 18.35 -5.57 4.63
N GLN A 23 19.49 -6.25 4.78
CA GLN A 23 19.63 -7.41 5.68
C GLN A 23 19.43 -7.04 7.15
N GLU A 24 20.01 -5.93 7.61
CA GLU A 24 19.85 -5.43 8.99
C GLU A 24 18.39 -5.11 9.35
N ASN A 25 17.55 -4.80 8.35
CA ASN A 25 16.14 -4.47 8.52
C ASN A 25 15.19 -5.60 8.06
N PHE A 26 15.70 -6.81 7.82
CA PHE A 26 14.91 -7.97 7.36
C PHE A 26 14.14 -7.73 6.06
N ILE A 27 14.66 -6.86 5.19
CA ILE A 27 14.08 -6.53 3.89
C ILE A 27 14.86 -7.30 2.80
N PRO A 28 14.18 -8.04 1.91
CA PRO A 28 14.82 -8.67 0.76
C PRO A 28 15.47 -7.62 -0.18
N SER A 29 16.75 -7.81 -0.51
CA SER A 29 17.46 -6.93 -1.45
C SER A 29 17.31 -7.34 -2.92
N ASP A 30 16.63 -8.46 -3.19
CA ASP A 30 16.52 -9.13 -4.50
C ASP A 30 15.10 -9.14 -5.10
N ARG A 31 14.11 -8.66 -4.36
CA ARG A 31 12.70 -8.68 -4.77
C ARG A 31 11.95 -7.49 -4.20
N LEU A 32 10.83 -7.17 -4.83
CA LEU A 32 9.94 -6.09 -4.41
C LEU A 32 8.53 -6.61 -4.22
N GLN A 33 7.88 -6.12 -3.17
CA GLN A 33 6.45 -6.27 -2.94
C GLN A 33 5.88 -4.90 -2.59
N PHE A 34 4.87 -4.47 -3.32
CA PHE A 34 4.10 -3.27 -3.00
C PHE A 34 2.83 -3.68 -2.28
N SER A 35 2.47 -2.94 -1.25
CA SER A 35 1.21 -3.07 -0.55
C SER A 35 0.43 -1.77 -0.68
N PHE A 36 -0.84 -1.88 -1.04
CA PHE A 36 -1.79 -0.78 -0.94
C PHE A 36 -2.72 -1.09 0.20
N THR A 37 -2.65 -0.28 1.24
CA THR A 37 -3.36 -0.50 2.50
C THR A 37 -4.31 0.68 2.72
N PRO A 38 -5.53 0.63 2.14
CA PRO A 38 -6.53 1.65 2.38
C PRO A 38 -7.02 1.57 3.83
N THR A 39 -7.38 2.70 4.41
CA THR A 39 -7.83 2.78 5.81
C THR A 39 -9.29 3.14 5.85
N LEU A 40 -10.09 2.34 6.57
CA LEU A 40 -11.48 2.65 6.88
C LEU A 40 -11.56 3.24 8.30
N VAL A 41 -12.14 4.42 8.44
CA VAL A 41 -12.41 5.08 9.72
C VAL A 41 -13.91 5.09 9.95
N ASP A 42 -14.34 4.49 11.07
CA ASP A 42 -15.70 4.59 11.59
C ASP A 42 -15.72 5.65 12.69
N THR A 43 -16.45 6.75 12.46
CA THR A 43 -16.58 7.86 13.42
C THR A 43 -17.75 7.67 14.39
N GLY A 44 -18.54 6.61 14.22
CA GLY A 44 -19.82 6.39 14.87
C GLY A 44 -21.02 7.03 14.15
N SER A 45 -20.80 7.99 13.25
CA SER A 45 -21.83 8.61 12.42
C SER A 45 -21.56 8.51 10.92
N GLU A 46 -20.31 8.34 10.52
CA GLU A 46 -19.87 8.25 9.12
C GLU A 46 -18.78 7.18 8.97
N LEU A 47 -18.80 6.50 7.83
CA LEU A 47 -17.72 5.64 7.36
C LEU A 47 -16.89 6.38 6.31
N VAL A 48 -15.65 6.71 6.66
CA VAL A 48 -14.71 7.44 5.79
C VAL A 48 -13.61 6.50 5.31
N LEU A 49 -13.49 6.36 3.99
CA LEU A 49 -12.46 5.55 3.35
C LEU A 49 -11.30 6.42 2.85
N PHE A 50 -10.09 6.10 3.27
CA PHE A 50 -8.86 6.73 2.78
C PHE A 50 -8.25 5.88 1.66
N ASP A 51 -8.17 6.48 0.47
CA ASP A 51 -7.74 5.90 -0.79
C ASP A 51 -8.57 4.70 -1.29
N THR A 52 -8.48 4.41 -2.59
CA THR A 52 -9.25 3.34 -3.25
C THR A 52 -8.38 2.29 -3.96
N CYS A 53 -7.06 2.34 -3.75
CA CYS A 53 -6.07 1.52 -4.45
C CYS A 53 -6.22 1.58 -5.98
N PHE A 54 -5.88 0.50 -6.70
CA PHE A 54 -5.94 0.43 -8.17
C PHE A 54 -7.21 -0.22 -8.74
N GLY A 55 -8.31 -0.34 -7.97
CA GLY A 55 -9.58 -0.82 -8.52
C GLY A 55 -9.66 -2.30 -8.95
N TYR A 56 -8.64 -3.13 -8.72
CA TYR A 56 -8.64 -4.57 -9.07
C TYR A 56 -9.50 -5.47 -8.16
N GLY A 57 -10.45 -4.89 -7.41
CA GLY A 57 -11.41 -5.62 -6.56
C GLY A 57 -10.89 -6.10 -5.21
N GLY A 58 -9.59 -5.94 -4.89
CA GLY A 58 -9.04 -6.29 -3.58
C GLY A 58 -9.70 -5.53 -2.42
N LEU A 59 -9.96 -4.23 -2.62
CA LEU A 59 -10.62 -3.37 -1.63
C LEU A 59 -12.04 -3.85 -1.30
N VAL A 60 -12.88 -4.14 -2.31
CA VAL A 60 -14.27 -4.59 -2.09
C VAL A 60 -14.30 -5.90 -1.30
N LYS A 61 -13.36 -6.82 -1.58
CA LYS A 61 -13.22 -8.06 -0.81
C LYS A 61 -12.81 -7.80 0.64
N ALA A 62 -11.89 -6.86 0.87
CA ALA A 62 -11.45 -6.49 2.22
C ALA A 62 -12.59 -5.87 3.04
N LEU A 63 -13.35 -4.93 2.47
CA LEU A 63 -14.53 -4.35 3.11
C LEU A 63 -15.58 -5.43 3.45
N ALA A 64 -15.88 -6.33 2.51
CA ALA A 64 -16.83 -7.40 2.72
C ALA A 64 -16.40 -8.36 3.85
N SER A 65 -15.08 -8.58 4.03
CA SER A 65 -14.57 -9.45 5.09
C SER A 65 -14.83 -8.91 6.52
N VAL A 66 -15.12 -7.61 6.64
CA VAL A 66 -15.51 -6.95 7.89
C VAL A 66 -16.98 -6.53 7.90
N GLY A 67 -17.79 -7.04 6.96
CA GLY A 67 -19.24 -6.78 6.90
C GLY A 67 -19.62 -5.41 6.32
N VAL A 68 -18.69 -4.69 5.71
CA VAL A 68 -18.92 -3.37 5.11
C VAL A 68 -19.08 -3.52 3.59
N GLN A 69 -20.12 -2.91 3.02
CA GLN A 69 -20.29 -2.79 1.58
C GLN A 69 -19.78 -1.43 1.10
N SER A 70 -19.37 -1.32 -0.16
CA SER A 70 -18.92 -0.05 -0.72
C SER A 70 -20.00 1.03 -0.70
N THR A 71 -21.27 0.66 -0.71
CA THR A 71 -22.43 1.57 -0.59
C THR A 71 -22.65 2.09 0.84
N ASN A 72 -21.94 1.56 1.84
CA ASN A 72 -21.98 2.10 3.21
C ASN A 72 -20.99 3.26 3.41
N ILE A 73 -20.10 3.53 2.46
CA ILE A 73 -19.08 4.56 2.59
C ILE A 73 -19.69 5.93 2.34
N ASP A 74 -19.60 6.82 3.32
CA ASP A 74 -20.16 8.18 3.27
C ASP A 74 -19.20 9.17 2.61
N GLY A 75 -17.90 8.96 2.79
CA GLY A 75 -16.87 9.85 2.27
C GLY A 75 -15.61 9.10 1.84
N VAL A 76 -14.97 9.60 0.79
CA VAL A 76 -13.66 9.12 0.33
C VAL A 76 -12.65 10.25 0.40
N VAL A 77 -11.57 10.03 1.13
CA VAL A 77 -10.41 10.92 1.16
C VAL A 77 -9.35 10.35 0.23
N ILE A 78 -9.03 11.08 -0.83
CA ILE A 78 -7.94 10.73 -1.75
C ILE A 78 -6.70 11.49 -1.32
N THR A 79 -5.67 10.75 -0.88
CA THR A 79 -4.45 11.34 -0.31
C THR A 79 -3.65 12.10 -1.37
N HIS A 80 -3.66 11.61 -2.61
CA HIS A 80 -3.01 12.21 -3.76
C HIS A 80 -3.55 11.60 -5.06
N TYR A 81 -3.21 12.21 -6.20
CA TYR A 81 -3.49 11.65 -7.52
C TYR A 81 -2.21 11.04 -8.11
N ALA A 82 -2.12 9.72 -8.07
CA ALA A 82 -1.06 8.99 -8.76
C ALA A 82 -1.44 8.81 -10.24
N TYR A 83 -0.49 9.12 -11.13
CA TYR A 83 -0.59 8.89 -12.58
C TYR A 83 0.03 7.55 -12.97
#